data_AF-A0A2X2K265-F1
#
_entry.id   AF-A0A2X2K265-F1
#
_cell.length_a   1.000
_cell.length_b   1.000
_cell.length_c   1.000
_cell.angle_alpha   90.00
_cell.angle_beta   90.00
_cell.angle_gamma   90.00
#
_symmetry.space_group_name_H-M   'P 1'
#
loop_
_entity.id
_entity.type
_entity.pdbx_description
1 polymer ?
#
loop_
_entity_poly.entity_id
_entity_poly.type
_entity_poly.pdbx_seq_one_letter_code
_entity_poly.pdbx_strand_id
1 'polypeptide(L)'
;MILSANGPFIGGSRIPLTDLSPQDGELNTFIFNEQSFSILNDIFKKRDSMNWNEITQGIEHIPGKKISLTTDPTMKVDIDGEISLETPIDIEVIPNAIQLLTVNDL
;
A
#
# COMPACT_ATOMS: atom_id res chain seq x y z
N MET A 1 3.43 -7.52 -7.97
CA MET A 1 2.20 -7.00 -7.30
C MET A 1 2.32 -5.49 -7.19
N ILE A 2 1.21 -4.75 -7.29
CA ILE A 2 1.17 -3.30 -7.02
C ILE A 2 0.20 -3.09 -5.86
N LEU A 3 0.63 -2.39 -4.81
CA LEU A 3 -0.17 -2.05 -3.65
C LEU A 3 -0.15 -0.53 -3.45
N SER A 4 -1.30 0.11 -3.40
CA SER A 4 -1.39 1.52 -3.00
C SER A 4 -2.09 1.62 -1.65
N ALA A 5 -1.45 2.26 -0.68
CA ALA A 5 -1.93 2.33 0.70
C ALA A 5 -1.98 3.79 1.19
N ASN A 6 -3.13 4.18 1.73
CA ASN A 6 -3.32 5.47 2.40
C ASN A 6 -3.06 5.37 3.90
N GLY A 7 -3.50 4.26 4.53
CA GLY A 7 -3.31 4.01 5.95
C GLY A 7 -2.16 3.04 6.25
N PRO A 8 -1.67 3.00 7.50
CA PRO A 8 -0.57 2.13 7.91
C PRO A 8 -0.94 0.66 8.13
N PHE A 9 -2.21 0.26 7.99
CA PHE A 9 -2.67 -1.10 8.28
C PHE A 9 -3.44 -1.70 7.10
N ILE A 10 -3.21 -2.99 6.86
CA ILE A 10 -3.97 -3.81 5.90
C ILE A 10 -4.22 -5.20 6.51
N GLY A 11 -5.46 -5.69 6.41
CA GLY A 11 -5.82 -7.01 6.96
C GLY A 11 -5.55 -7.18 8.47
N GLY A 12 -5.56 -6.08 9.24
CA GLY A 12 -5.28 -6.07 10.67
C GLY A 12 -3.78 -6.06 11.05
N SER A 13 -2.88 -6.03 10.07
CA SER A 13 -1.42 -5.97 10.29
C SER A 13 -0.87 -4.62 9.85
N ARG A 14 0.15 -4.10 10.56
CA ARG A 14 0.85 -2.87 10.16
C ARG A 14 1.71 -3.15 8.93
N ILE A 15 1.68 -2.26 7.95
CA ILE A 15 2.56 -2.30 6.78
C ILE A 15 3.95 -1.86 7.24
N PRO A 16 4.98 -2.72 7.15
CA PRO A 16 6.28 -2.45 7.76
C PRO A 16 7.29 -1.85 6.79
N LEU A 17 6.84 -1.06 5.80
CA LEU A 17 7.68 -0.57 4.71
C LEU A 17 8.11 0.90 4.86
N THR A 18 7.23 1.73 5.42
CA THR A 18 7.49 3.15 5.67
C THR A 18 6.56 3.64 6.77
N ASP A 19 6.80 4.86 7.24
CA ASP A 19 5.89 5.52 8.18
C ASP A 19 4.73 6.14 7.40
N LEU A 20 3.70 5.33 7.16
CA LEU A 20 2.51 5.71 6.41
C LEU A 20 1.57 6.56 7.26
N SER A 21 1.07 7.65 6.70
CA SER A 21 0.06 8.50 7.33
C SER A 21 -1.09 8.79 6.37
N PRO A 22 -2.36 8.59 6.77
CA PRO A 22 -3.50 9.01 5.96
C PRO A 22 -3.73 10.53 5.98
N GLN A 23 -2.91 11.28 6.73
CA GLN A 23 -3.06 12.73 6.95
C GLN A 23 -2.02 13.57 6.19
N ASP A 24 -1.01 12.95 5.57
CA ASP A 24 0.06 13.65 4.86
C ASP A 24 -0.35 14.14 3.46
N GLY A 25 -1.51 13.67 2.97
CA GLY A 25 -2.05 14.01 1.66
C GLY A 25 -1.35 13.29 0.51
N GLU A 26 -0.69 12.16 0.77
CA GLU A 26 -0.03 11.32 -0.22
C GLU A 26 -0.56 9.87 -0.16
N LEU A 27 -0.71 9.25 -1.33
CA LEU A 27 -0.93 7.81 -1.45
C LEU A 27 0.40 7.14 -1.69
N ASN A 28 0.70 6.09 -0.92
CA ASN A 28 1.95 5.39 -1.03
C ASN A 28 1.79 4.14 -1.88
N THR A 29 2.41 4.11 -3.06
CA THR A 29 2.38 2.96 -3.98
C THR A 29 3.66 2.15 -3.87
N PHE A 30 3.52 0.84 -3.73
CA PHE A 30 4.60 -0.13 -3.65
C PHE A 30 4.50 -1.10 -4.83
N ILE A 31 5.60 -1.26 -5.56
CA ILE A 31 5.71 -2.20 -6.68
C ILE A 31 6.66 -3.32 -6.27
N PHE A 32 6.11 -4.52 -6.23
CA PHE A 32 6.82 -5.74 -5.86
C PHE A 32 7.13 -6.56 -7.11
N ASN A 33 8.41 -6.87 -7.31
CA ASN A 33 8.82 -7.93 -8.23
C ASN A 33 8.42 -9.33 -7.70
N GLU A 34 8.57 -10.38 -8.50
CA GLU A 34 8.16 -11.74 -8.12
C GLU A 34 8.86 -12.26 -6.85
N GLN A 35 10.15 -11.93 -6.68
CA GLN A 35 10.95 -12.38 -5.54
C GLN A 35 10.50 -11.70 -4.23
N SER A 36 10.34 -10.37 -4.26
CA SER A 36 9.89 -9.57 -3.10
C SER A 36 8.45 -9.89 -2.70
N PHE A 37 7.60 -10.28 -3.64
CA PHE A 37 6.23 -10.69 -3.32
C PHE A 37 6.17 -11.96 -2.45
N SER A 38 7.02 -12.96 -2.73
CA SER A 38 7.11 -14.17 -1.90
C SER A 38 7.53 -13.83 -0.47
N ILE A 39 8.47 -12.90 -0.32
CA ILE A 39 8.98 -12.45 0.98
C ILE A 39 7.89 -11.70 1.75
N LEU A 40 7.10 -10.85 1.08
CA LEU A 40 5.99 -10.12 1.67
C LEU A 40 4.92 -11.06 2.26
N ASN A 41 4.57 -12.14 1.57
CA ASN A 41 3.64 -13.14 2.12
C ASN A 41 4.15 -13.79 3.40
N ASP A 42 5.46 -13.99 3.51
CA ASP A 42 6.07 -14.54 4.72
C ASP A 42 6.09 -13.53 5.86
N ILE A 43 6.22 -12.23 5.58
CA ILE A 43 6.14 -11.14 6.56
C ILE A 43 4.72 -11.01 7.13
N PHE A 44 3.70 -11.02 6.28
CA PHE A 44 2.31 -10.99 6.77
C PHE A 44 1.95 -12.20 7.64
N LYS A 45 2.64 -13.33 7.45
CA LYS A 45 2.49 -14.55 8.27
C LYS A 45 3.36 -14.54 9.55
N LYS A 46 4.59 -14.03 9.47
CA LYS A 46 5.55 -13.97 10.59
C LYS A 46 5.47 -12.61 11.26
N ARG A 47 4.66 -12.55 12.31
CA ARG A 47 4.32 -11.33 13.03
C ARG A 47 5.47 -10.52 13.65
N ASP A 48 6.74 -10.97 13.68
CA ASP A 48 7.71 -10.28 14.57
C ASP A 48 9.22 -10.35 14.28
N SER A 49 9.75 -10.92 13.20
CA SER A 49 11.25 -11.01 13.11
C SER A 49 11.82 -11.33 11.74
N MET A 50 11.94 -10.33 10.87
CA MET A 50 12.77 -10.48 9.67
C MET A 50 13.63 -9.24 9.40
N ASN A 51 14.81 -9.46 8.82
CA ASN A 51 15.84 -8.46 8.60
C ASN A 51 15.44 -7.56 7.41
N TRP A 52 14.94 -6.37 7.72
CA TRP A 52 14.32 -5.42 6.80
C TRP A 52 15.20 -4.95 5.64
N ASN A 53 16.52 -4.91 5.83
CA ASN A 53 17.45 -4.47 4.78
C ASN A 53 17.50 -5.40 3.56
N GLU A 54 17.12 -6.67 3.72
CA GLU A 54 17.01 -7.62 2.60
C GLU A 54 15.66 -7.47 1.86
N ILE A 55 14.64 -6.95 2.54
CA ILE A 55 13.25 -6.84 2.04
C ILE A 55 13.08 -5.63 1.12
N THR A 56 13.74 -4.52 1.42
CA THR A 56 13.70 -3.33 0.56
C THR A 56 14.39 -3.55 -0.80
N GLN A 57 15.19 -4.61 -0.94
CA GLN A 57 15.77 -4.99 -2.23
C GLN A 57 14.70 -5.59 -3.14
N GLY A 58 14.22 -4.78 -4.10
CA GLY A 58 13.23 -5.21 -5.10
C GLY A 58 11.80 -4.71 -4.85
N ILE A 59 11.61 -3.82 -3.88
CA ILE A 59 10.39 -3.05 -3.70
C ILE A 59 10.67 -1.61 -4.15
N GLU A 60 9.93 -1.15 -5.15
CA GLU A 60 9.92 0.26 -5.51
C GLU A 60 8.80 0.97 -4.73
N HIS A 61 9.10 2.11 -4.14
CA HIS A 61 8.13 2.93 -3.40
C HIS A 61 7.99 4.29 -4.09
N ILE A 62 6.76 4.65 -4.43
CA ILE A 62 6.40 5.88 -5.12
C ILE A 62 5.23 6.54 -4.37
N PRO A 63 5.47 7.64 -3.63
CA PRO A 63 4.39 8.45 -3.09
C PRO A 63 3.80 9.36 -4.19
N GLY A 64 2.50 9.61 -4.14
CA GLY A 64 1.85 10.48 -5.12
C GLY A 64 0.44 10.92 -4.71
N LYS A 65 0.03 12.07 -5.25
CA LYS A 65 -1.33 12.62 -5.02
C LYS A 65 -2.30 12.25 -6.13
N LYS A 66 -1.79 12.07 -7.34
CA LYS A 66 -2.51 11.63 -8.53
C LYS A 66 -1.69 10.53 -9.18
N ILE A 67 -2.26 9.35 -9.33
CA ILE A 67 -1.59 8.15 -9.83
C ILE A 67 -2.43 7.58 -10.95
N SER A 68 -1.83 7.48 -12.14
CA SER A 68 -2.42 6.76 -13.27
C SER A 68 -1.76 5.39 -13.36
N LEU A 69 -2.55 4.33 -13.31
CA LEU A 69 -2.07 2.95 -13.37
C LEU A 69 -2.63 2.26 -14.62
N THR A 70 -1.73 1.78 -15.47
CA THR A 70 -2.07 0.97 -16.65
C THR A 70 -1.28 -0.32 -16.62
N THR A 71 -1.91 -1.42 -17.04
CA THR A 71 -1.26 -2.73 -17.15
C THR A 71 -1.64 -3.41 -18.46
N ASP A 72 -0.77 -4.30 -18.92
CA ASP A 72 -1.01 -5.19 -20.06
C ASP A 72 -0.65 -6.63 -19.65
N PRO A 73 -1.62 -7.56 -19.57
CA PRO A 73 -3.05 -7.38 -19.85
C PRO A 73 -3.77 -6.55 -18.76
N THR A 74 -5.00 -6.10 -19.05
CA THR A 74 -5.87 -5.46 -18.05
C THR A 74 -6.00 -6.33 -16.80
N MET A 75 -5.72 -5.73 -15.64
CA MET A 75 -5.80 -6.37 -14.34
C MET A 75 -7.01 -5.87 -13.55
N LYS A 76 -7.61 -6.77 -12.76
CA LYS A 76 -8.61 -6.41 -11.75
C LYS A 76 -7.97 -5.71 -10.57
N VAL A 77 -8.72 -4.81 -9.95
CA VAL A 77 -8.28 -4.00 -8.81
C VAL A 77 -9.17 -4.33 -7.61
N ASP A 78 -8.51 -4.66 -6.49
CA ASP A 78 -9.13 -4.87 -5.18
C ASP A 78 -8.95 -3.58 -4.36
N ILE A 79 -10.06 -3.04 -3.86
CA ILE A 79 -10.10 -1.85 -3.01
C ILE A 79 -10.75 -2.24 -1.69
N ASP A 80 -10.01 -2.16 -0.59
CA ASP A 80 -10.47 -2.46 0.77
C ASP A 80 -11.20 -3.83 0.92
N GLY A 81 -10.87 -4.81 0.07
CA GLY A 81 -11.47 -6.15 0.05
C GLY A 81 -12.58 -6.35 -0.98
N GLU A 82 -12.86 -5.35 -1.82
CA GLU A 82 -13.86 -5.39 -2.88
C GLU A 82 -13.21 -5.31 -4.28
N ILE A 83 -13.49 -6.32 -5.12
CA ILE A 83 -13.05 -6.32 -6.52
C ILE A 83 -14.12 -5.64 -7.37
N SER A 84 -13.91 -4.35 -7.66
CA SER A 84 -14.92 -3.50 -8.32
C SER A 84 -14.40 -2.78 -9.57
N LEU A 85 -13.08 -2.66 -9.74
CA LEU A 85 -12.46 -1.89 -10.84
C LEU A 85 -11.44 -2.74 -11.62
N GLU A 86 -11.01 -2.23 -12.77
CA GLU A 86 -9.97 -2.81 -13.63
C GLU A 86 -9.10 -1.72 -14.26
N THR A 87 -7.85 -2.02 -14.59
CA THR A 87 -6.94 -1.06 -15.23
C THR A 87 -7.30 -0.81 -16.70
N PRO A 88 -7.12 0.41 -17.23
CA PRO A 88 -6.46 1.56 -16.60
C PRO A 88 -7.33 2.27 -15.57
N ILE A 89 -6.71 2.78 -14.51
CA ILE A 89 -7.38 3.58 -13.47
C ILE A 89 -6.59 4.84 -13.14
N ASP A 90 -7.31 5.88 -12.73
CA ASP A 90 -6.76 7.07 -12.11
C ASP A 90 -7.17 7.14 -10.64
N ILE A 91 -6.20 7.38 -9.76
CA ILE A 91 -6.38 7.47 -8.32
C ILE A 91 -5.96 8.87 -7.88
N GLU A 92 -6.82 9.56 -7.13
CA GLU A 92 -6.55 10.89 -6.59
C GLU A 92 -6.79 10.95 -5.09
N VAL A 93 -5.83 11.50 -4.35
CA VAL A 93 -5.96 11.78 -2.92
C VAL A 93 -6.80 13.04 -2.75
N ILE A 94 -7.87 12.92 -1.96
CA ILE A 94 -8.66 14.07 -1.51
C ILE A 94 -8.20 14.43 -0.09
N PRO A 95 -7.36 15.47 0.08
CA PRO A 95 -6.79 15.80 1.37
C PRO A 95 -7.89 16.23 2.34
N ASN A 96 -7.84 15.70 3.57
CA ASN A 96 -8.79 16.02 4.64
C ASN A 96 -10.26 15.79 4.26
N ALA A 97 -10.54 14.79 3.43
CA ALA A 97 -11.90 14.49 2.96
C ALA A 97 -12.88 14.11 4.09
N ILE A 98 -12.37 13.49 5.15
CA ILE A 98 -13.18 12.94 6.25
C ILE A 98 -12.54 13.32 7.58
N GLN A 99 -13.39 13.73 8.53
CA GLN A 99 -13.01 13.91 9.93
C GLN A 99 -13.39 12.65 10.71
N LEU A 100 -12.38 11.99 11.28
CA LEU A 100 -12.56 10.78 12.10
C LEU A 100 -12.22 11.09 13.56
N LEU A 101 -12.94 10.46 14.48
CA LEU A 101 -12.57 10.46 15.90
C LEU A 101 -11.36 9.53 16.08
N THR A 102 -10.28 10.04 16.64
CA THR A 102 -9.08 9.26 16.96
C THR A 102 -8.79 9.31 18.46
N VAL A 103 -7.97 8.37 18.94
CA VAL A 103 -7.32 8.50 20.23
C VAL A 103 -6.24 9.58 20.09
N ASN A 104 -6.19 10.55 21.01
CA ASN A 104 -5.09 11.50 21.05
C ASN A 104 -3.80 10.75 21.42
N ASP A 105 -2.67 11.14 20.84
CA ASP A 105 -1.36 10.58 21.21
C ASP A 105 -1.20 10.64 22.74
N LEU A 106 -1.11 9.47 23.37
CA LEU A 106 -0.78 9.30 24.80
C LEU A 106 0.74 9.36 25.00
#